data_AF-A0A7J3VS59-F1
#
_entry.id   AF-A0A7J3VS59-F1
#
_cell.length_a   1.000
_cell.length_b   1.000
_cell.length_c   1.000
_cell.angle_alpha   90.00
_cell.angle_beta   90.00
_cell.angle_gamma   90.00
#
_symmetry.space_group_name_H-M   'P 1'
#
loop_
_entity.id
_entity.type
_entity.pdbx_description
1 polymer ?
#
loop_
_entity_poly.entity_id
_entity_poly.type
_entity_poly.pdbx_seq_one_letter_code
_entity_poly.pdbx_strand_id
1 'polypeptide(L)'
;MSLLPQKNRRNQRHLVLYVSVQYHIYGYHNPIPVIPKIHGFPHKPGVQAVLQQTICSLCREGKAVYARVYSGEKLCRKCFIKTFEKRVLRTIARYRLLRRDDRIAVAVSGGKDSLSLLQVMKKIESSFPTAQVFAVTVDEGIEGYRDEALTLVEQAAVKLGVPLVKTSFKEVYGVSLSEMLSSTAFQRSGLAACSICGPLRRKAINVAAKKAGATVVATAHTLDDIVQTYMLKALRGELGSSEVGLRSDGPALPRVAPFRLTPEREVVFYAYLTGVPFQSIVCPNASNSMRSSVRKFLTEFEEKHPGSLFAALKSFERAHATEGKNLQLCKVCGEPTSRETCRVCELLKTIQPTP
;
A
#
# COMPACT_ATOMS: atom_id res chain seq x y z
N MET A 1 -13.08 -60.50 -20.63
CA MET A 1 -11.78 -61.09 -20.26
C MET A 1 -10.68 -60.27 -20.92
N SER A 2 -10.28 -59.19 -20.26
CA SER A 2 -9.06 -59.13 -19.42
C SER A 2 -7.79 -59.08 -20.26
N LEU A 3 -7.43 -57.87 -20.69
CA LEU A 3 -6.07 -57.53 -21.11
C LEU A 3 -5.45 -56.67 -20.00
N LEU A 4 -4.48 -57.24 -19.31
CA LEU A 4 -3.47 -56.50 -18.56
C LEU A 4 -2.13 -56.69 -19.28
N PRO A 5 -1.35 -55.62 -19.42
CA PRO A 5 0.09 -55.73 -19.32
C PRO A 5 0.63 -54.94 -18.12
N GLN A 6 1.66 -55.51 -17.51
CA GLN A 6 2.38 -54.97 -16.38
C GLN A 6 3.34 -53.81 -16.74
N LYS A 7 3.47 -52.91 -15.77
CA LYS A 7 4.65 -52.14 -15.33
C LYS A 7 5.30 -51.16 -16.31
N ASN A 8 5.17 -49.87 -15.95
CA ASN A 8 6.35 -49.01 -15.89
C ASN A 8 6.25 -48.02 -14.72
N ARG A 9 7.32 -47.94 -13.90
CA ARG A 9 7.48 -46.99 -12.79
C ARG A 9 7.75 -45.59 -13.36
N ARG A 10 6.85 -44.62 -13.15
CA ARG A 10 7.13 -43.17 -13.02
C ARG A 10 5.80 -42.39 -12.90
N ASN A 11 5.83 -41.30 -12.13
CA ASN A 11 4.77 -40.28 -11.91
C ASN A 11 3.74 -40.54 -10.79
N GLN A 12 4.18 -40.45 -9.53
CA GLN A 12 3.37 -39.73 -8.53
C GLN A 12 3.69 -38.23 -8.68
N ARG A 13 2.90 -37.53 -9.49
CA ARG A 13 2.96 -36.07 -9.59
C ARG A 13 2.07 -35.45 -8.50
N HIS A 14 2.70 -34.61 -7.70
CA HIS A 14 2.12 -33.74 -6.69
C HIS A 14 0.92 -32.94 -7.23
N LEU A 15 -0.23 -33.05 -6.56
CA LEU A 15 -1.38 -32.19 -6.79
C LEU A 15 -1.19 -30.90 -5.95
N VAL A 16 -0.56 -29.88 -6.54
CA VAL A 16 -0.48 -28.52 -5.98
C VAL A 16 -1.69 -27.75 -6.53
N LEU A 17 -2.71 -27.52 -5.70
CA LEU A 17 -3.90 -26.76 -6.08
C LEU A 17 -3.75 -25.28 -5.72
N TYR A 18 -3.70 -24.46 -6.77
CA TYR A 18 -3.57 -23.01 -6.76
C TYR A 18 -4.91 -22.30 -6.46
N VAL A 19 -4.84 -21.26 -5.63
CA VAL A 19 -5.93 -20.28 -5.44
C VAL A 19 -5.59 -19.06 -6.27
N SER A 20 -6.27 -18.89 -7.41
CA SER A 20 -6.26 -17.65 -8.18
C SER A 20 -7.44 -16.78 -7.74
N VAL A 21 -7.18 -15.55 -7.29
CA VAL A 21 -8.21 -14.54 -7.02
C VAL A 21 -8.29 -13.64 -8.25
N GLN A 22 -9.13 -14.01 -9.21
CA GLN A 22 -9.49 -13.11 -10.31
C GLN A 22 -10.38 -11.99 -9.77
N TYR A 23 -9.86 -10.77 -9.75
CA TYR A 23 -10.70 -9.56 -9.69
C TYR A 23 -11.27 -9.31 -11.09
N HIS A 24 -12.54 -9.67 -11.30
CA HIS A 24 -13.33 -9.17 -12.43
C HIS A 24 -14.16 -7.97 -11.96
N ILE A 25 -13.90 -6.80 -12.55
CA ILE A 25 -14.73 -5.60 -12.42
C ILE A 25 -15.37 -5.38 -13.81
N TYR A 26 -16.69 -5.58 -13.91
CA TYR A 26 -17.56 -4.99 -14.94
C TYR A 26 -18.91 -4.70 -14.28
N GLY A 27 -19.45 -3.49 -14.51
CA GLY A 27 -20.59 -2.93 -13.78
C GLY A 27 -21.98 -3.30 -14.33
N TYR A 28 -23.02 -3.02 -13.54
CA TYR A 28 -24.25 -2.28 -13.90
C TYR A 28 -25.31 -2.32 -12.76
N HIS A 29 -25.95 -1.16 -12.54
CA HIS A 29 -27.26 -0.80 -11.96
C HIS A 29 -27.90 -1.44 -10.68
N ASN A 30 -28.26 -0.51 -9.78
CA ASN A 30 -29.42 -0.41 -8.86
C ASN A 30 -29.42 -1.01 -7.43
N PRO A 31 -30.16 -0.36 -6.48
CA PRO A 31 -29.76 -0.22 -5.08
C PRO A 31 -30.65 -1.01 -4.10
N ILE A 32 -30.05 -1.48 -3.00
CA ILE A 32 -30.58 -1.65 -1.62
C ILE A 32 -29.43 -2.29 -0.79
N PRO A 33 -29.14 -1.81 0.44
CA PRO A 33 -27.96 -2.22 1.19
C PRO A 33 -28.17 -3.58 1.84
N VAL A 34 -27.82 -4.64 1.12
CA VAL A 34 -27.69 -5.98 1.68
C VAL A 34 -26.30 -6.08 2.29
N ILE A 35 -26.23 -6.38 3.61
CA ILE A 35 -25.01 -6.87 4.28
C ILE A 35 -24.29 -7.77 3.28
N PRO A 36 -23.06 -7.44 2.82
CA PRO A 36 -22.44 -8.24 1.79
C PRO A 36 -22.21 -9.63 2.40
N LYS A 37 -23.07 -10.59 2.05
CA LYS A 37 -22.70 -11.99 2.01
C LYS A 37 -21.43 -11.99 1.18
N ILE A 38 -20.30 -12.26 1.83
CA ILE A 38 -18.99 -12.30 1.19
C ILE A 38 -18.96 -13.55 0.27
N HIS A 39 -19.72 -13.51 -0.82
CA HIS A 39 -19.63 -14.40 -1.95
C HIS A 39 -18.55 -13.81 -2.85
N GLY A 40 -17.31 -14.22 -2.60
CA GLY A 40 -16.13 -13.67 -3.26
C GLY A 40 -14.81 -14.36 -2.93
N PHE A 41 -14.79 -15.29 -1.97
CA PHE A 41 -13.89 -16.43 -2.13
C PHE A 41 -14.48 -17.29 -3.26
N PRO A 42 -13.71 -17.68 -4.29
CA PRO A 42 -14.20 -18.73 -5.18
C PRO A 42 -14.56 -19.91 -4.29
N HIS A 43 -15.83 -20.31 -4.29
CA HIS A 43 -16.30 -21.59 -3.79
C HIS A 43 -15.68 -22.69 -4.68
N LYS A 44 -14.36 -22.86 -4.60
CA LYS A 44 -13.70 -24.07 -5.06
C LYS A 44 -13.73 -25.03 -3.88
N PRO A 45 -14.49 -26.14 -3.96
CA PRO A 45 -14.66 -27.09 -2.85
C PRO A 45 -13.34 -27.69 -2.31
N GLY A 46 -12.19 -27.47 -2.98
CA GLY A 46 -10.88 -27.96 -2.54
C GLY A 46 -10.10 -27.09 -1.53
N VAL A 47 -10.27 -25.76 -1.48
CA VAL A 47 -9.38 -24.89 -0.67
C VAL A 47 -9.83 -24.80 0.79
N GLN A 48 -11.13 -24.66 1.01
CA GLN A 48 -11.72 -24.71 2.36
C GLN A 48 -11.60 -26.12 2.97
N ALA A 49 -11.73 -27.18 2.15
CA ALA A 49 -11.62 -28.55 2.62
C ALA A 49 -10.21 -28.91 3.12
N VAL A 50 -9.15 -28.39 2.48
CA VAL A 50 -7.76 -28.71 2.88
C VAL A 50 -7.31 -27.94 4.13
N LEU A 51 -7.75 -26.68 4.32
CA LEU A 51 -7.41 -25.90 5.53
C LEU A 51 -8.23 -26.32 6.76
N GLN A 52 -9.42 -26.91 6.57
CA GLN A 52 -10.29 -27.27 7.70
C GLN A 52 -9.71 -28.33 8.63
N GLN A 53 -8.72 -29.10 8.19
CA GLN A 53 -8.04 -30.14 8.98
C GLN A 53 -6.56 -29.85 9.27
N THR A 54 -6.02 -28.68 8.91
CA THR A 54 -4.59 -28.43 9.14
C THR A 54 -4.30 -27.66 10.42
N ILE A 55 -3.32 -28.16 11.17
CA ILE A 55 -2.78 -27.55 12.38
C ILE A 55 -1.77 -26.45 11.99
N CYS A 56 -1.67 -25.40 12.79
CA CYS A 56 -0.70 -24.34 12.61
C CYS A 56 0.74 -24.88 12.69
N SER A 57 1.53 -24.60 11.65
CA SER A 57 2.95 -24.99 11.58
C SER A 57 3.81 -24.34 12.68
N LEU A 58 3.40 -23.17 13.19
CA LEU A 58 4.20 -22.42 14.16
C LEU A 58 3.95 -22.85 15.60
N CYS A 59 2.70 -22.88 16.05
CA CYS A 59 2.37 -23.25 17.44
C CYS A 59 1.97 -24.72 17.60
N ARG A 60 1.78 -25.46 16.51
CA ARG A 60 1.40 -26.89 16.51
C ARG A 60 0.12 -27.25 17.26
N GLU A 61 -0.71 -26.25 17.56
CA GLU A 61 -1.96 -26.43 18.32
C GLU A 61 -3.17 -25.84 17.58
N GLY A 62 -3.12 -24.55 17.25
CA GLY A 62 -4.27 -23.84 16.70
C GLY A 62 -4.61 -24.27 15.28
N LYS A 63 -5.90 -24.28 14.95
CA LYS A 63 -6.39 -24.50 13.58
C LYS A 63 -5.84 -23.44 12.63
N ALA A 64 -5.23 -23.87 11.52
CA ALA A 64 -4.72 -22.96 10.50
C ALA A 64 -5.89 -22.25 9.78
N VAL A 65 -5.75 -20.94 9.60
CA VAL A 65 -6.72 -20.08 8.89
C VAL A 65 -6.08 -19.35 7.71
N TYR A 66 -4.75 -19.45 7.57
CA TYR A 66 -3.99 -18.82 6.50
C TYR A 66 -2.84 -19.73 6.05
N ALA A 67 -2.63 -19.82 4.74
CA ALA A 67 -1.49 -20.49 4.14
C ALA A 67 -0.57 -19.46 3.47
N ARG A 68 0.64 -19.31 3.99
CA ARG A 68 1.67 -18.44 3.42
C ARG A 68 2.48 -19.21 2.39
N VAL A 69 1.91 -19.34 1.19
CA VAL A 69 2.36 -20.25 0.12
C VAL A 69 3.85 -20.13 -0.19
N TYR A 70 4.38 -18.92 -0.35
CA TYR A 70 5.79 -18.69 -0.68
C TYR A 70 6.80 -19.14 0.40
N SER A 71 6.34 -19.46 1.61
CA SER A 71 7.17 -19.96 2.72
C SER A 71 6.76 -21.36 3.19
N GLY A 72 5.63 -21.88 2.70
CA GLY A 72 5.03 -23.13 3.15
C GLY A 72 4.34 -23.09 4.53
N GLU A 73 4.37 -21.96 5.26
CA GLU A 73 3.78 -21.87 6.60
C GLU A 73 2.24 -21.92 6.57
N LYS A 74 1.64 -22.69 7.49
CA LYS A 74 0.19 -22.68 7.78
C LYS A 74 -0.03 -22.07 9.15
N LEU A 75 -0.81 -21.00 9.25
CA LEU A 75 -0.88 -20.16 10.44
C LEU A 75 -2.29 -20.08 11.00
N CYS A 76 -2.44 -20.29 12.31
CA CYS A 76 -3.67 -19.94 13.02
C CYS A 76 -3.78 -18.42 13.19
N ARG A 77 -4.95 -17.93 13.60
CA ARG A 77 -5.22 -16.49 13.77
C ARG A 77 -4.15 -15.79 14.62
N LYS A 78 -3.84 -16.33 15.81
CA LYS A 78 -2.86 -15.74 16.75
C LYS A 78 -1.44 -15.69 16.14
N CYS A 79 -1.01 -16.80 15.54
CA CYS A 79 0.32 -16.91 14.92
C CYS A 79 0.46 -16.03 13.68
N PHE A 80 -0.60 -15.88 12.88
CA PHE A 80 -0.59 -14.97 11.73
C PHE A 80 -0.36 -13.53 12.18
N ILE A 81 -1.18 -13.01 13.09
CA ILE A 81 -1.06 -11.63 13.61
C ILE A 81 0.35 -11.39 14.18
N LYS A 82 0.83 -12.31 15.03
CA LYS A 82 2.16 -12.21 15.64
C LYS A 82 3.29 -12.18 14.60
N THR A 83 3.25 -13.06 13.61
CA THR A 83 4.30 -13.11 12.57
C THR A 83 4.22 -11.94 11.60
N PHE A 84 3.02 -11.44 11.31
CA PHE A 84 2.80 -10.24 10.51
C PHE A 84 3.46 -9.03 11.17
N GLU A 85 3.11 -8.72 12.43
CA GLU A 85 3.69 -7.59 13.17
C GLU A 85 5.21 -7.73 13.34
N LYS A 86 5.69 -8.94 13.65
CA LYS A 86 7.12 -9.23 13.74
C LYS A 86 7.85 -9.00 12.41
N ARG A 87 7.22 -9.30 11.27
CA ARG A 87 7.79 -8.99 9.95
C ARG A 87 7.91 -7.49 9.72
N VAL A 88 6.91 -6.72 10.11
CA VAL A 88 6.95 -5.25 9.97
C VAL A 88 8.10 -4.68 10.80
N LEU A 89 8.22 -5.10 12.06
CA LEU A 89 9.34 -4.71 12.92
C LEU A 89 10.71 -5.13 12.33
N ARG A 90 10.82 -6.36 11.82
CA ARG A 90 12.04 -6.84 11.14
C ARG A 90 12.36 -6.02 9.89
N THR A 91 11.36 -5.60 9.13
CA THR A 91 11.52 -4.75 7.95
C THR A 91 12.07 -3.38 8.35
N ILE A 92 11.48 -2.76 9.38
CA ILE A 92 11.96 -1.50 9.94
C ILE A 92 13.43 -1.60 10.36
N ALA A 93 13.79 -2.65 11.10
CA ALA A 93 15.17 -2.87 11.56
C ALA A 93 16.14 -3.16 10.41
N ARG A 94 15.78 -4.07 9.49
CA ARG A 94 16.62 -4.51 8.36
C ARG A 94 17.01 -3.34 7.45
N TYR A 95 16.05 -2.46 7.16
CA TYR A 95 16.25 -1.32 6.27
C TYR A 95 16.50 0.00 7.02
N ARG A 96 16.68 -0.05 8.34
CA ARG A 96 16.89 1.12 9.21
C ARG A 96 15.90 2.26 8.92
N LEU A 97 14.62 1.89 8.74
CA LEU A 97 13.59 2.84 8.31
C LEU A 97 13.34 3.94 9.37
N LEU A 98 13.44 3.57 10.64
CA LEU A 98 13.12 4.43 11.77
C LEU A 98 14.25 4.45 12.78
N ARG A 99 14.39 5.57 13.47
CA ARG A 99 15.25 5.80 14.63
C ARG A 99 14.42 5.69 15.92
N ARG A 100 15.07 5.51 17.07
CA ARG A 100 14.39 5.26 18.35
C ARG A 100 13.60 6.47 18.86
N ASP A 101 14.03 7.66 18.49
CA ASP A 101 13.51 8.97 18.86
C ASP A 101 12.70 9.63 17.74
N ASP A 102 12.37 8.89 16.68
CA ASP A 102 11.61 9.44 15.57
C ASP A 102 10.20 9.86 16.02
N ARG A 103 9.77 11.02 15.52
CA ARG A 103 8.38 11.48 15.54
C ARG A 103 7.74 11.08 14.21
N ILE A 104 6.93 10.03 14.24
CA ILE A 104 6.49 9.28 13.06
C ILE A 104 5.10 9.76 12.65
N ALA A 105 5.00 10.43 11.51
CA ALA A 105 3.71 10.71 10.86
C ALA A 105 3.29 9.52 9.99
N VAL A 106 2.26 8.79 10.39
CA VAL A 106 1.64 7.76 9.56
C VAL A 106 0.65 8.43 8.62
N ALA A 107 0.87 8.33 7.31
CA ALA A 107 -0.08 8.83 6.31
C ALA A 107 -1.28 7.87 6.19
N VAL A 108 -2.45 8.32 6.64
CA VAL A 108 -3.67 7.51 6.71
C VAL A 108 -4.69 8.01 5.68
N SER A 109 -4.98 7.18 4.67
CA SER A 109 -5.98 7.49 3.65
C SER A 109 -7.38 7.02 4.01
N GLY A 110 -7.57 6.31 5.13
CA GLY A 110 -8.85 5.68 5.49
C GLY A 110 -9.08 4.32 4.82
N GLY A 111 -8.19 3.92 3.90
CA GLY A 111 -8.17 2.57 3.36
C GLY A 111 -7.56 1.56 4.35
N LYS A 112 -7.97 0.30 4.22
CA LYS A 112 -7.57 -0.85 5.06
C LYS A 112 -6.05 -0.94 5.31
N ASP A 113 -5.24 -0.66 4.29
CA ASP A 113 -3.78 -0.80 4.37
C ASP A 113 -3.18 0.29 5.26
N SER A 114 -3.65 1.53 5.08
CA SER A 114 -3.20 2.68 5.86
C SER A 114 -3.67 2.64 7.32
N LEU A 115 -4.89 2.16 7.55
CA LEU A 115 -5.42 1.94 8.89
C LEU A 115 -4.71 0.78 9.61
N SER A 116 -4.43 -0.30 8.88
CA SER A 116 -3.61 -1.41 9.41
C SER A 116 -2.20 -0.95 9.77
N LEU A 117 -1.59 -0.10 8.94
CA LEU A 117 -0.29 0.49 9.26
C LEU A 117 -0.36 1.31 10.54
N LEU A 118 -1.35 2.19 10.71
CA LEU A 118 -1.52 3.00 11.91
C LEU A 118 -1.59 2.12 13.16
N GLN A 119 -2.40 1.06 13.13
CA GLN A 119 -2.54 0.12 14.25
C GLN A 119 -1.23 -0.60 14.57
N VAL A 120 -0.50 -1.08 13.55
CA VAL A 120 0.78 -1.77 13.75
C VAL A 120 1.85 -0.80 14.28
N MET A 121 1.92 0.41 13.72
CA MET A 121 2.89 1.43 14.16
C MET A 121 2.63 1.86 15.59
N LYS A 122 1.37 2.04 16.01
CA LYS A 122 1.03 2.34 17.42
C LYS A 122 1.46 1.20 18.35
N LYS A 123 1.27 -0.05 17.94
CA LYS A 123 1.72 -1.21 18.71
C LYS A 123 3.24 -1.26 18.83
N ILE A 124 3.96 -1.00 17.73
CA ILE A 124 5.43 -0.95 17.75
C ILE A 124 5.91 0.19 18.65
N GLU A 125 5.34 1.39 18.53
CA GLU A 125 5.71 2.57 19.34
C GLU A 125 5.58 2.30 20.85
N SER A 126 4.61 1.51 21.31
CA SER A 126 4.51 1.14 22.73
C SER A 126 5.75 0.43 23.31
N SER A 127 6.61 -0.14 22.45
CA SER A 127 7.88 -0.75 22.85
C SER A 127 9.09 0.20 22.77
N PHE A 128 8.89 1.45 22.33
CA PHE A 128 9.93 2.47 22.15
C PHE A 128 9.47 3.81 22.76
N PRO A 129 9.66 4.01 24.08
CA PRO A 129 9.10 5.16 24.81
C PRO A 129 9.50 6.56 24.30
N THR A 130 10.60 6.65 23.56
CA THR A 130 11.10 7.91 22.98
C THR A 130 10.50 8.23 21.60
N ALA A 131 9.85 7.25 20.96
CA ALA A 131 9.20 7.44 19.67
C ALA A 131 7.80 8.01 19.89
N GLN A 132 7.29 8.75 18.90
CA GLN A 132 5.92 9.26 18.92
C GLN A 132 5.25 8.92 17.60
N VAL A 133 3.97 8.52 17.63
CA VAL A 133 3.18 8.25 16.42
C VAL A 133 2.05 9.26 16.31
N PHE A 134 1.93 9.86 15.13
CA PHE A 134 0.86 10.78 14.74
C PHE A 134 0.17 10.23 13.49
N ALA A 135 -1.14 10.40 13.38
CA ALA A 135 -1.87 10.17 12.16
C ALA A 135 -1.92 11.46 11.34
N VAL A 136 -1.66 11.37 10.04
CA VAL A 136 -1.82 12.47 9.09
C VAL A 136 -2.76 12.04 7.99
N THR A 137 -3.81 12.82 7.75
CA THR A 137 -4.76 12.60 6.64
C THR A 137 -4.87 13.85 5.78
N VAL A 138 -5.07 13.63 4.48
CA VAL A 138 -5.32 14.69 3.51
C VAL A 138 -6.73 14.53 2.96
N ASP A 139 -7.46 15.62 2.93
CA ASP A 139 -8.70 15.74 2.18
C ASP A 139 -8.40 16.36 0.80
N GLU A 140 -8.58 15.58 -0.26
CA GLU A 140 -8.39 16.08 -1.62
C GLU A 140 -9.57 16.91 -2.13
N GLY A 141 -10.71 16.91 -1.42
CA GLY A 141 -11.95 17.53 -1.87
C GLY A 141 -12.60 16.78 -3.02
N ILE A 142 -12.62 15.44 -2.96
CA ILE A 142 -13.36 14.58 -3.89
C ILE A 142 -14.72 14.26 -3.26
N GLU A 143 -15.77 14.87 -3.77
CA GLU A 143 -17.14 14.72 -3.26
C GLU A 143 -17.60 13.26 -3.27
N GLY A 144 -18.28 12.84 -2.20
CA GLY A 144 -18.86 11.50 -2.05
C GLY A 144 -17.86 10.35 -1.86
N TYR A 145 -16.55 10.57 -2.01
CA TYR A 145 -15.52 9.56 -1.79
C TYR A 145 -14.80 9.73 -0.45
N ARG A 146 -14.53 10.98 -0.04
CA ARG A 146 -13.61 11.26 1.06
C ARG A 146 -14.28 11.22 2.44
N ASP A 147 -15.58 11.48 2.53
CA ASP A 147 -16.32 11.64 3.79
C ASP A 147 -16.29 10.38 4.68
N GLU A 148 -16.62 9.23 4.10
CA GLU A 148 -16.53 7.92 4.78
C GLU A 148 -15.11 7.70 5.29
N ALA A 149 -14.12 7.90 4.43
CA ALA A 149 -12.75 7.59 4.74
C ALA A 149 -12.15 8.52 5.80
N LEU A 150 -12.51 9.82 5.83
CA LEU A 150 -12.12 10.73 6.92
C LEU A 150 -12.72 10.30 8.26
N THR A 151 -14.00 9.92 8.26
CA THR A 151 -14.68 9.39 9.43
C THR A 151 -13.97 8.15 9.98
N LEU A 152 -13.58 7.22 9.10
CA LEU A 152 -12.82 6.02 9.50
C LEU A 152 -11.45 6.38 10.10
N VAL A 153 -10.75 7.38 9.55
CA VAL A 153 -9.47 7.83 10.11
C VAL A 153 -9.65 8.41 11.51
N GLU A 154 -10.67 9.24 11.71
CA GLU A 154 -10.97 9.87 13.01
C GLU A 154 -11.29 8.82 14.07
N GLN A 155 -12.18 7.89 13.76
CA GLN A 155 -12.54 6.79 14.65
C GLN A 155 -11.32 5.93 15.00
N ALA A 156 -10.47 5.62 14.02
CA ALA A 156 -9.24 4.86 14.27
C ALA A 156 -8.25 5.61 15.14
N ALA A 157 -8.05 6.92 14.90
CA ALA A 157 -7.16 7.76 15.69
C ALA A 157 -7.62 7.85 17.15
N VAL A 158 -8.91 8.09 17.39
CA VAL A 158 -9.52 8.12 18.73
C VAL A 158 -9.36 6.76 19.42
N LYS A 159 -9.74 5.67 18.74
CA LYS A 159 -9.66 4.31 19.29
C LYS A 159 -8.24 3.91 19.68
N LEU A 160 -7.23 4.37 18.93
CA LEU A 160 -5.82 4.06 19.17
C LEU A 160 -5.12 5.06 20.10
N GLY A 161 -5.78 6.15 20.50
CA GLY A 161 -5.18 7.24 21.27
C GLY A 161 -4.02 7.90 20.51
N VAL A 162 -4.15 8.07 19.19
CA VAL A 162 -3.13 8.69 18.33
C VAL A 162 -3.58 10.09 17.93
N PRO A 163 -2.76 11.14 18.13
CA PRO A 163 -3.09 12.48 17.65
C PRO A 163 -3.23 12.51 16.12
N LEU A 164 -4.26 13.20 15.64
CA LEU A 164 -4.59 13.32 14.22
C LEU A 164 -4.36 14.76 13.73
N VAL A 165 -3.53 14.91 12.70
CA VAL A 165 -3.39 16.16 11.94
C VAL A 165 -4.08 15.99 10.59
N LYS A 166 -5.12 16.82 10.37
CA LYS A 166 -5.83 16.89 9.09
C LYS A 166 -5.33 18.09 8.29
N THR A 167 -5.30 17.96 6.98
CA THR A 167 -5.13 19.08 6.05
C THR A 167 -5.94 18.83 4.79
N SER A 168 -6.14 19.84 3.95
CA SER A 168 -6.86 19.68 2.68
C SER A 168 -6.12 20.29 1.51
N PHE A 169 -6.48 19.89 0.29
CA PHE A 169 -5.98 20.55 -0.91
C PHE A 169 -6.36 22.04 -0.95
N LYS A 170 -7.56 22.38 -0.48
CA LYS A 170 -8.01 23.76 -0.38
C LYS A 170 -7.14 24.58 0.59
N GLU A 171 -6.75 24.01 1.73
CA GLU A 171 -5.85 24.66 2.69
C GLU A 171 -4.42 24.82 2.14
N VAL A 172 -3.88 23.80 1.47
CA VAL A 172 -2.47 23.79 1.03
C VAL A 172 -2.27 24.53 -0.30
N TYR A 173 -3.26 24.51 -1.19
CA TYR A 173 -3.15 25.00 -2.58
C TYR A 173 -4.19 26.06 -2.95
N GLY A 174 -5.13 26.38 -2.08
CA GLY A 174 -6.24 27.30 -2.35
C GLY A 174 -7.39 26.70 -3.17
N VAL A 175 -7.25 25.46 -3.64
CA VAL A 175 -8.20 24.82 -4.55
C VAL A 175 -8.23 23.31 -4.32
N SER A 176 -9.41 22.70 -4.38
CA SER A 176 -9.65 21.26 -4.26
C SER A 176 -9.28 20.51 -5.54
N LEU A 177 -9.15 19.18 -5.45
CA LEU A 177 -8.93 18.36 -6.62
C LEU A 177 -10.12 18.44 -7.59
N SER A 178 -11.36 18.42 -7.09
CA SER A 178 -12.54 18.51 -7.95
C SER A 178 -12.58 19.83 -8.72
N GLU A 179 -12.31 20.97 -8.07
CA GLU A 179 -12.18 22.27 -8.74
C GLU A 179 -11.04 22.28 -9.78
N MET A 180 -9.87 21.68 -9.48
CA MET A 180 -8.78 21.56 -10.45
C MET A 180 -9.18 20.72 -11.68
N LEU A 181 -9.84 19.58 -11.48
CA LEU A 181 -10.25 18.67 -12.56
C LEU A 181 -11.36 19.26 -13.43
N SER A 182 -12.20 20.13 -12.88
CA SER A 182 -13.24 20.85 -13.63
C SER A 182 -12.70 22.06 -14.42
N SER A 183 -11.46 22.48 -14.19
CA SER A 183 -10.88 23.64 -14.88
C SER A 183 -10.65 23.38 -16.37
N THR A 184 -10.88 24.40 -17.20
CA THR A 184 -10.57 24.36 -18.64
C THR A 184 -9.09 24.12 -18.91
N ALA A 185 -8.23 24.65 -18.04
CA ALA A 185 -6.78 24.44 -18.08
C ALA A 185 -6.42 22.96 -17.94
N PHE A 186 -7.02 22.25 -16.97
CA PHE A 186 -6.83 20.81 -16.82
C PHE A 186 -7.34 20.04 -18.04
N GLN A 187 -8.55 20.34 -18.53
CA GLN A 187 -9.13 19.65 -19.69
C GLN A 187 -8.26 19.79 -20.95
N ARG A 188 -7.59 20.94 -21.14
CA ARG A 188 -6.64 21.16 -22.24
C ARG A 188 -5.26 20.51 -22.03
N SER A 189 -4.90 20.17 -20.78
CA SER A 189 -3.57 19.64 -20.46
C SER A 189 -3.33 18.20 -20.93
N GLY A 190 -4.40 17.42 -21.17
CA GLY A 190 -4.30 15.99 -21.50
C GLY A 190 -3.77 15.11 -20.35
N LEU A 191 -3.61 15.66 -19.15
CA LEU A 191 -3.10 14.94 -17.99
C LEU A 191 -4.19 14.07 -17.35
N ALA A 192 -3.81 12.88 -16.88
CA ALA A 192 -4.70 12.08 -16.04
C ALA A 192 -4.81 12.66 -14.61
N ALA A 193 -5.99 12.58 -13.99
CA ALA A 193 -6.23 13.07 -12.63
C ALA A 193 -5.20 12.55 -11.59
N CYS A 194 -4.83 11.27 -11.68
CA CYS A 194 -3.83 10.66 -10.80
C CYS A 194 -2.42 11.27 -10.94
N SER A 195 -2.07 11.80 -12.12
CA SER A 195 -0.79 12.47 -12.37
C SER A 195 -0.67 13.80 -11.63
N ILE A 196 -1.79 14.38 -11.20
CA ILE A 196 -1.88 15.60 -10.41
C ILE A 196 -2.07 15.27 -8.92
N CYS A 197 -3.08 14.46 -8.61
CA CYS A 197 -3.42 14.11 -7.23
C CYS A 197 -2.22 13.50 -6.50
N GLY A 198 -1.44 12.60 -7.11
CA GLY A 198 -0.30 11.95 -6.47
C GLY A 198 0.81 12.91 -5.99
N PRO A 199 1.39 13.77 -6.86
CA PRO A 199 2.35 14.79 -6.45
C PRO A 199 1.81 15.76 -5.39
N LEU A 200 0.58 16.26 -5.56
CA LEU A 200 -0.04 17.21 -4.63
C LEU A 200 -0.31 16.56 -3.26
N ARG A 201 -0.85 15.34 -3.24
CA ARG A 201 -1.06 14.57 -2.00
C ARG A 201 0.25 14.36 -1.25
N ARG A 202 1.34 14.03 -1.94
CA ARG A 202 2.66 13.84 -1.30
C ARG A 202 3.15 15.13 -0.61
N LYS A 203 3.02 16.29 -1.27
CA LYS A 203 3.39 17.58 -0.65
C LYS A 203 2.46 17.96 0.50
N ALA A 204 1.15 17.75 0.38
CA ALA A 204 0.19 18.00 1.46
C ALA A 204 0.47 17.13 2.70
N ILE A 205 0.79 15.85 2.50
CA ILE A 205 1.25 14.97 3.60
C ILE A 205 2.50 15.52 4.27
N ASN A 206 3.49 16.01 3.50
CA ASN A 206 4.70 16.60 4.08
C ASN A 206 4.38 17.86 4.90
N VAL A 207 3.48 18.72 4.41
CA VAL A 207 3.04 19.91 5.14
C VAL A 207 2.38 19.52 6.47
N ALA A 208 1.42 18.59 6.47
CA ALA A 208 0.78 18.14 7.69
C ALA A 208 1.73 17.39 8.64
N ALA A 209 2.66 16.61 8.11
CA ALA A 209 3.70 15.95 8.91
C ALA A 209 4.64 16.97 9.58
N LYS A 210 5.05 18.03 8.88
CA LYS A 210 5.83 19.13 9.45
C LYS A 210 5.05 19.87 10.54
N LYS A 211 3.75 20.13 10.33
CA LYS A 211 2.86 20.70 11.37
C LYS A 211 2.78 19.84 12.63
N ALA A 212 2.81 18.51 12.48
CA ALA A 212 2.86 17.57 13.60
C ALA A 212 4.24 17.50 14.29
N GLY A 213 5.27 18.18 13.75
CA GLY A 213 6.65 18.07 14.21
C GLY A 213 7.29 16.71 13.90
N ALA A 214 6.82 16.01 12.87
CA ALA A 214 7.33 14.70 12.50
C ALA A 214 8.72 14.77 11.87
N THR A 215 9.56 13.79 12.18
CA THR A 215 10.90 13.59 11.60
C THR A 215 10.89 12.62 10.43
N VAL A 216 9.81 11.84 10.26
CA VAL A 216 9.67 10.84 9.20
C VAL A 216 8.20 10.56 8.89
N VAL A 217 7.90 10.26 7.62
CA VAL A 217 6.56 9.84 7.18
C VAL A 217 6.55 8.34 6.88
N ALA A 218 5.68 7.59 7.55
CA ALA A 218 5.40 6.19 7.25
C ALA A 218 4.20 6.07 6.29
N THR A 219 4.32 5.22 5.27
CA THR A 219 3.24 4.94 4.30
C THR A 219 3.01 3.43 4.18
N ALA A 220 1.77 3.04 3.86
CA ALA A 220 1.35 1.64 3.83
C ALA A 220 1.66 0.91 2.51
N HIS A 221 2.66 1.38 1.76
CA HIS A 221 3.08 0.70 0.52
C HIS A 221 3.59 -0.71 0.84
N THR A 222 2.95 -1.69 0.22
CA THR A 222 3.18 -3.13 0.38
C THR A 222 4.30 -3.62 -0.53
N LEU A 223 4.69 -4.90 -0.40
CA LEU A 223 5.63 -5.54 -1.33
C LEU A 223 5.16 -5.38 -2.79
N ASP A 224 3.88 -5.61 -3.04
CA ASP A 224 3.26 -5.46 -4.35
C ASP A 224 3.43 -4.02 -4.89
N ASP A 225 3.15 -2.99 -4.09
CA ASP A 225 3.28 -1.60 -4.50
C ASP A 225 4.73 -1.21 -4.84
N ILE A 226 5.69 -1.69 -4.04
CA ILE A 226 7.11 -1.42 -4.22
C ILE A 226 7.59 -2.07 -5.52
N VAL A 227 7.28 -3.35 -5.73
CA VAL A 227 7.66 -4.09 -6.96
C VAL A 227 6.98 -3.50 -8.19
N GLN A 228 5.69 -3.14 -8.11
CA GLN A 228 4.99 -2.43 -9.18
C GLN A 228 5.70 -1.11 -9.53
N THR A 229 6.15 -0.36 -8.53
CA THR A 229 6.85 0.91 -8.76
C THR A 229 8.21 0.70 -9.44
N TYR A 230 9.01 -0.27 -9.01
CA TYR A 230 10.27 -0.59 -9.69
C TYR A 230 10.05 -1.12 -11.11
N MET A 231 9.03 -1.95 -11.33
CA MET A 231 8.68 -2.43 -12.67
C MET A 231 8.27 -1.27 -13.58
N LEU A 232 7.45 -0.33 -13.10
CA LEU A 232 7.07 0.86 -13.87
C LEU A 232 8.28 1.74 -14.20
N LYS A 233 9.24 1.87 -13.27
CA LYS A 233 10.51 2.57 -13.54
C LYS A 233 11.31 1.85 -14.62
N ALA A 234 11.47 0.53 -14.53
CA ALA A 234 12.17 -0.27 -15.53
C ALA A 234 11.55 -0.07 -16.93
N LEU A 235 10.22 -0.19 -17.04
CA LEU A 235 9.51 -0.01 -18.31
C LEU A 235 9.61 1.41 -18.89
N ARG A 236 9.98 2.40 -18.07
CA ARG A 236 10.21 3.79 -18.49
C ARG A 236 11.69 4.13 -18.70
N GLY A 237 12.59 3.16 -18.53
CA GLY A 237 14.04 3.42 -18.58
C GLY A 237 14.57 4.20 -17.37
N GLU A 238 13.85 4.23 -16.26
CA GLU A 238 14.16 5.03 -15.05
C GLU A 238 14.68 4.16 -13.89
N LEU A 239 15.21 2.96 -14.18
CA LEU A 239 15.59 1.98 -13.16
C LEU A 239 16.74 2.45 -12.24
N GLY A 240 17.51 3.48 -12.61
CA GLY A 240 18.52 4.11 -11.73
C GLY A 240 17.95 5.14 -10.73
N SER A 241 16.66 5.46 -10.79
CA SER A 241 16.08 6.56 -9.99
C SER A 241 15.87 6.21 -8.51
N SER A 242 16.10 7.17 -7.59
CA SER A 242 15.83 7.14 -6.13
C SER A 242 14.98 5.98 -5.57
N GLU A 243 15.51 5.29 -4.56
CA GLU A 243 14.83 4.19 -3.88
C GLU A 243 13.40 4.52 -3.41
N VAL A 244 12.54 3.49 -3.34
CA VAL A 244 11.12 3.65 -3.01
C VAL A 244 10.89 3.16 -1.58
N GLY A 245 10.38 4.02 -0.70
CA GLY A 245 9.95 3.60 0.66
C GLY A 245 11.10 3.23 1.60
N LEU A 246 12.32 3.68 1.30
CA LEU A 246 13.49 3.58 2.16
C LEU A 246 13.82 4.95 2.75
N ARG A 247 14.45 4.95 3.93
CA ARG A 247 14.83 6.20 4.59
C ARG A 247 15.93 6.87 3.76
N SER A 248 15.72 8.13 3.41
CA SER A 248 16.72 8.97 2.76
C SER A 248 17.25 10.00 3.75
N ASP A 249 18.56 10.16 3.83
CA ASP A 249 19.17 11.30 4.49
C ASP A 249 19.17 12.52 3.54
N GLY A 250 19.05 13.71 4.10
CA GLY A 250 19.01 14.97 3.33
C GLY A 250 17.98 15.97 3.87
N PRO A 251 17.80 17.10 3.17
CA PRO A 251 16.91 18.18 3.61
C PRO A 251 15.42 17.83 3.47
N ALA A 252 15.08 16.79 2.70
CA ALA A 252 13.70 16.36 2.52
C ALA A 252 13.24 15.46 3.68
N LEU A 253 12.00 15.64 4.12
CA LEU A 253 11.38 14.78 5.12
C LEU A 253 11.35 13.31 4.61
N PRO A 254 12.03 12.36 5.28
CA PRO A 254 12.14 11.00 4.79
C PRO A 254 10.79 10.31 4.76
N ARG A 255 10.62 9.40 3.79
CA ARG A 255 9.40 8.62 3.60
C ARG A 255 9.70 7.13 3.54
N VAL A 256 9.14 6.39 4.47
CA VAL A 256 9.41 4.97 4.64
C VAL A 256 8.16 4.12 4.43
N ALA A 257 8.38 2.86 4.04
CA ALA A 257 7.33 1.88 3.83
C ALA A 257 7.56 0.66 4.76
N PRO A 258 7.02 0.67 5.99
CA PRO A 258 7.16 -0.47 6.90
C PRO A 258 6.58 -1.79 6.36
N PHE A 259 5.64 -1.72 5.42
CA PHE A 259 5.05 -2.86 4.71
C PHE A 259 5.85 -3.29 3.47
N ARG A 260 7.07 -2.78 3.24
CA ARG A 260 7.92 -3.10 2.07
C ARG A 260 8.08 -4.60 1.79
N LEU A 261 8.16 -5.44 2.82
CA LEU A 261 8.28 -6.91 2.69
C LEU A 261 6.97 -7.65 2.99
N THR A 262 5.85 -6.95 3.05
CA THR A 262 4.54 -7.50 3.40
C THR A 262 3.65 -7.52 2.15
N PRO A 263 3.25 -8.70 1.65
CA PRO A 263 2.32 -8.81 0.52
C PRO A 263 0.96 -8.18 0.83
N GLU A 264 0.32 -7.56 -0.16
CA GLU A 264 -0.99 -6.90 0.00
C GLU A 264 -2.05 -7.87 0.56
N ARG A 265 -2.07 -9.11 0.07
CA ARG A 265 -2.96 -10.17 0.59
C ARG A 265 -2.84 -10.42 2.09
N GLU A 266 -1.65 -10.24 2.67
CA GLU A 266 -1.44 -10.40 4.11
C GLU A 266 -1.92 -9.17 4.87
N VAL A 267 -1.79 -7.97 4.30
CA VAL A 267 -2.34 -6.74 4.91
C VAL A 267 -3.86 -6.79 4.94
N VAL A 268 -4.50 -7.23 3.85
CA VAL A 268 -5.94 -7.47 3.77
C VAL A 268 -6.39 -8.45 4.86
N PHE A 269 -5.70 -9.58 4.99
CA PHE A 269 -6.06 -10.60 5.96
C PHE A 269 -5.82 -10.13 7.41
N TYR A 270 -4.75 -9.37 7.65
CA TYR A 270 -4.52 -8.72 8.94
C TYR A 270 -5.65 -7.74 9.29
N ALA A 271 -6.05 -6.88 8.36
CA ALA A 271 -7.13 -5.92 8.53
C ALA A 271 -8.43 -6.64 8.94
N TYR A 272 -8.78 -7.70 8.22
CA TYR A 272 -9.93 -8.55 8.51
C TYR A 272 -9.86 -9.15 9.92
N LEU A 273 -8.73 -9.79 10.29
CA LEU A 273 -8.59 -10.45 11.59
C LEU A 273 -8.57 -9.49 12.78
N THR A 274 -8.18 -8.24 12.56
CA THR A 274 -8.05 -7.22 13.61
C THR A 274 -9.22 -6.23 13.66
N GLY A 275 -10.21 -6.39 12.79
CA GLY A 275 -11.39 -5.53 12.76
C GLY A 275 -11.10 -4.11 12.27
N VAL A 276 -10.08 -3.94 11.42
CA VAL A 276 -9.84 -2.69 10.70
C VAL A 276 -10.96 -2.53 9.66
N PRO A 277 -11.64 -1.37 9.59
CA PRO A 277 -12.74 -1.17 8.66
C PRO A 277 -12.25 -1.13 7.21
N PHE A 278 -13.12 -1.55 6.31
CA PHE A 278 -12.92 -1.51 4.88
C PHE A 278 -13.77 -0.38 4.32
N GLN A 279 -13.16 0.55 3.61
CA GLN A 279 -13.87 1.58 2.87
C GLN A 279 -14.75 0.92 1.80
N SER A 280 -16.00 1.36 1.68
CA SER A 280 -16.96 0.83 0.70
C SER A 280 -16.87 1.53 -0.66
N ILE A 281 -16.37 2.76 -0.69
CA ILE A 281 -16.32 3.59 -1.90
C ILE A 281 -14.94 3.55 -2.56
N VAL A 282 -14.91 3.35 -3.87
CA VAL A 282 -13.69 3.39 -4.70
C VAL A 282 -13.51 4.81 -5.27
N CYS A 283 -12.26 5.26 -5.42
CA CYS A 283 -11.98 6.55 -6.03
C CYS A 283 -12.54 6.61 -7.47
N PRO A 284 -13.36 7.61 -7.83
CA PRO A 284 -13.95 7.72 -9.18
C PRO A 284 -12.88 7.95 -10.27
N ASN A 285 -11.72 8.48 -9.86
CA ASN A 285 -10.60 8.78 -10.75
C ASN A 285 -9.60 7.61 -10.89
N ALA A 286 -9.93 6.43 -10.37
CA ALA A 286 -9.12 5.23 -10.51
C ALA A 286 -9.30 4.60 -11.90
N SER A 287 -8.78 5.24 -12.94
CA SER A 287 -8.86 4.74 -14.32
C SER A 287 -7.82 3.65 -14.63
N ASN A 288 -8.03 2.93 -15.75
CA ASN A 288 -7.07 1.96 -16.30
C ASN A 288 -5.74 2.64 -16.64
N SER A 289 -4.78 2.49 -15.74
CA SER A 289 -3.44 3.06 -15.87
C SER A 289 -2.43 1.97 -16.21
N MET A 290 -1.25 2.36 -16.69
CA MET A 290 -0.11 1.45 -16.83
C MET A 290 0.17 0.67 -15.52
N ARG A 291 -0.08 1.30 -14.36
CA ARG A 291 0.03 0.64 -13.06
C ARG A 291 -1.00 -0.49 -12.89
N SER A 292 -2.22 -0.32 -13.39
CA SER A 292 -3.25 -1.38 -13.37
C SER A 292 -2.81 -2.60 -14.19
N SER A 293 -2.21 -2.40 -15.37
CA SER A 293 -1.67 -3.49 -16.19
C SER A 293 -0.52 -4.22 -15.52
N VAL A 294 0.44 -3.47 -14.94
CA VAL A 294 1.57 -4.05 -14.20
C VAL A 294 1.08 -4.82 -12.96
N ARG A 295 0.10 -4.28 -12.23
CA ARG A 295 -0.52 -4.95 -11.09
C ARG A 295 -1.12 -6.29 -11.50
N LYS A 296 -1.95 -6.31 -12.56
CA LYS A 296 -2.56 -7.54 -13.08
C LYS A 296 -1.51 -8.59 -13.42
N PHE A 297 -0.48 -8.20 -14.19
CA PHE A 297 0.62 -9.09 -14.55
C PHE A 297 1.33 -9.68 -13.32
N LEU A 298 1.71 -8.83 -12.36
CA LEU A 298 2.44 -9.27 -11.17
C LEU A 298 1.59 -10.16 -10.26
N THR A 299 0.31 -9.87 -10.11
CA THR A 299 -0.63 -10.71 -9.34
C THR A 299 -0.75 -12.10 -9.99
N GLU A 300 -1.01 -12.17 -11.30
CA GLU A 300 -1.11 -13.45 -12.01
C GLU A 300 0.19 -14.25 -11.95
N PHE A 301 1.34 -13.58 -12.03
CA PHE A 301 2.65 -14.22 -11.96
C PHE A 301 2.97 -14.75 -10.55
N GLU A 302 2.72 -13.96 -9.50
CA GLU A 302 2.90 -14.37 -8.10
C GLU A 302 1.95 -15.51 -7.70
N GLU A 303 0.75 -15.56 -8.28
CA GLU A 303 -0.16 -16.68 -8.09
C GLU A 303 0.43 -17.98 -8.64
N LYS A 304 0.94 -17.98 -9.88
CA LYS A 304 1.54 -19.17 -10.52
C LYS A 304 2.92 -19.53 -9.97
N HIS A 305 3.65 -18.54 -9.47
CA HIS A 305 5.02 -18.69 -8.98
C HIS A 305 5.19 -17.95 -7.64
N PRO A 306 4.71 -18.52 -6.52
CA PRO A 306 4.77 -17.88 -5.20
C PRO A 306 6.20 -17.51 -4.79
N GLY A 307 6.40 -16.27 -4.35
CA GLY A 307 7.71 -15.74 -3.95
C GLY A 307 8.41 -14.91 -5.04
N SER A 308 7.83 -14.82 -6.23
CA SER A 308 8.36 -14.02 -7.34
C SER A 308 8.47 -12.54 -7.01
N LEU A 309 7.54 -11.96 -6.26
CA LEU A 309 7.64 -10.55 -5.84
C LEU A 309 8.85 -10.30 -4.93
N PHE A 310 9.18 -11.22 -4.02
CA PHE A 310 10.37 -11.10 -3.18
C PHE A 310 11.65 -11.22 -4.01
N ALA A 311 11.68 -12.15 -4.97
CA ALA A 311 12.80 -12.30 -5.89
C ALA A 311 12.99 -11.05 -6.77
N ALA A 312 11.89 -10.51 -7.31
CA ALA A 312 11.89 -9.29 -8.11
C ALA A 312 12.40 -8.09 -7.31
N LEU A 313 11.92 -7.89 -6.08
CA LEU A 313 12.42 -6.84 -5.20
C LEU A 313 13.93 -6.96 -4.98
N LYS A 314 14.42 -8.16 -4.68
CA LYS A 314 15.85 -8.42 -4.48
C LYS A 314 16.67 -8.10 -5.74
N SER A 315 16.15 -8.41 -6.92
CA SER A 315 16.80 -8.06 -8.20
C SER A 315 16.82 -6.55 -8.44
N PHE A 316 15.71 -5.85 -8.17
CA PHE A 316 15.65 -4.39 -8.30
C PHE A 316 16.58 -3.69 -7.31
N GLU A 317 16.68 -4.17 -6.07
CA GLU A 317 17.63 -3.64 -5.08
C GLU A 317 19.10 -3.83 -5.51
N ARG A 318 19.42 -4.88 -6.29
CA ARG A 318 20.77 -5.11 -6.83
C ARG A 318 21.07 -4.30 -8.08
N ALA A 319 20.07 -4.13 -8.95
CA ALA A 319 20.20 -3.37 -10.20
C ALA A 319 20.23 -1.86 -9.94
N HIS A 320 19.78 -1.41 -8.78
CA HIS A 320 19.83 -0.01 -8.39
C HIS A 320 21.28 0.45 -8.15
N ALA A 321 21.79 1.27 -9.06
CA ALA A 321 22.93 2.13 -8.75
C ALA A 321 22.45 3.27 -7.85
N THR A 322 23.10 3.46 -6.70
CA THR A 322 22.87 4.61 -5.82
C THR A 322 23.46 5.87 -6.45
N GLU A 323 22.72 6.48 -7.37
CA GLU A 323 22.94 7.88 -7.71
C GLU A 323 22.10 8.75 -6.75
N GLY A 324 22.79 9.37 -5.79
CA GLY A 324 22.19 10.39 -4.95
C GLY A 324 21.66 11.52 -5.83
N LYS A 325 20.38 11.86 -5.71
CA LYS A 325 19.86 13.06 -6.38
C LYS A 325 20.43 14.27 -5.67
N ASN A 326 21.15 15.12 -6.41
CA ASN A 326 21.49 16.46 -5.93
C ASN A 326 20.18 17.24 -5.75
N LEU A 327 19.79 17.42 -4.49
CA LEU A 327 18.62 18.20 -4.12
C LEU A 327 19.02 19.67 -3.99
N GLN A 328 18.23 20.53 -4.59
CA GLN A 328 18.26 21.98 -4.46
C GLN A 328 16.90 22.46 -3.92
N LEU A 329 16.81 23.74 -3.56
CA LEU A 329 15.55 24.34 -3.11
C LEU A 329 14.74 24.82 -4.32
N CYS A 330 13.44 24.54 -4.33
CA CYS A 330 12.53 25.01 -5.36
C CYS A 330 12.46 26.55 -5.32
N LYS A 331 12.69 27.22 -6.46
CA LYS A 331 12.63 28.70 -6.55
C LYS A 331 11.27 29.31 -6.17
N VAL A 332 10.18 28.53 -6.23
CA VAL A 332 8.83 29.02 -5.97
C VAL A 332 8.37 28.77 -4.53
N CYS A 333 8.67 27.59 -3.96
CA CYS A 333 8.12 27.21 -2.65
C CYS A 333 9.18 26.82 -1.61
N GLY A 334 10.47 26.90 -1.94
CA GLY A 334 11.57 26.56 -1.04
C GLY A 334 11.70 25.08 -0.67
N GLU A 335 10.82 24.19 -1.13
CA GLU A 335 10.90 22.76 -0.80
C GLU A 335 12.02 22.05 -1.60
N PRO A 336 12.66 21.02 -1.03
CA PRO A 336 13.68 20.23 -1.72
C PRO A 336 13.18 19.57 -3.00
N THR A 337 13.98 19.65 -4.07
CA THR A 337 13.65 19.15 -5.40
C THR A 337 14.91 18.86 -6.19
N SER A 338 14.85 17.95 -7.17
CA SER A 338 15.95 17.68 -8.11
C SER A 338 15.85 18.53 -9.40
N ARG A 339 15.02 19.56 -9.38
CA ARG A 339 14.71 20.46 -10.51
C ARG A 339 14.74 21.91 -10.02
N GLU A 340 14.87 22.86 -10.92
CA GLU A 340 14.80 24.29 -10.56
C GLU A 340 13.46 24.69 -9.93
N THR A 341 12.36 24.21 -10.51
CA THR A 341 11.00 24.32 -9.93
C THR A 341 10.48 22.92 -9.64
N CYS A 342 9.90 22.70 -8.46
CA CYS A 342 9.38 21.39 -8.10
C CYS A 342 8.13 21.04 -8.92
N ARG A 343 7.90 19.73 -9.13
CA ARG A 343 6.78 19.23 -9.94
C ARG A 343 5.42 19.76 -9.49
N VAL A 344 5.21 19.99 -8.20
CA VAL A 344 3.94 20.53 -7.70
C VAL A 344 3.74 21.98 -8.16
N CYS A 345 4.77 22.82 -8.06
CA CYS A 345 4.70 24.21 -8.54
C CYS A 345 4.55 24.30 -10.06
N GLU A 346 5.20 23.41 -10.82
CA GLU A 346 4.95 23.29 -12.27
C GLU A 346 3.48 22.97 -12.56
N LEU A 347 2.95 21.93 -11.91
CA LEU A 347 1.56 21.50 -12.12
C LEU A 347 0.57 22.60 -11.79
N LEU A 348 0.72 23.26 -10.63
CA LEU A 348 -0.16 24.36 -10.22
C LEU A 348 -0.16 25.51 -11.22
N LYS A 349 0.99 25.87 -11.79
CA LYS A 349 1.05 26.88 -12.87
C LYS A 349 0.27 26.47 -14.12
N THR A 350 0.22 25.18 -14.43
CA THR A 350 -0.48 24.66 -15.62
C THR A 350 -1.99 24.50 -15.40
N ILE A 351 -2.44 24.23 -14.17
CA ILE A 351 -3.81 23.78 -13.91
C ILE A 351 -4.63 24.70 -13.00
N GLN A 352 -4.01 25.71 -12.36
CA GLN A 352 -4.79 26.63 -11.54
C GLN A 352 -5.76 27.41 -12.43
N PRO A 353 -7.04 27.51 -12.05
CA PRO A 353 -7.96 28.41 -12.71
C PRO A 353 -7.38 29.83 -12.61
N THR A 354 -7.24 30.50 -13.75
CA THR A 354 -6.96 31.95 -13.75
C THR A 354 -8.08 32.65 -12.98
N PRO A 355 -7.76 33.63 -12.12
CA PRO A 355 -8.74 34.35 -11.32
C PRO A 355 -9.82 35.04 -12.16
#